data_AF-A0A947F9H1-F1
#
_entry.id   AF-A0A947F9H1-F1
#
_cell.length_a   1.000
_cell.length_b   1.000
_cell.length_c   1.000
_cell.angle_alpha   90.00
_cell.angle_beta   90.00
_cell.angle_gamma   90.00
#
_symmetry.space_group_name_H-M   'P 1'
#
loop_
_entity.id
_entity.type
_entity.pdbx_description
1 polymer ?
#
loop_
_entity_poly.entity_id
_entity_poly.type
_entity_poly.pdbx_seq_one_letter_code
_entity_poly.pdbx_strand_id
1 'polypeptide(L)'
;MKDNCKVLSPIKFNCWKHHALFIKNKLKNYKSEAQLEQLHPTILKIGDSQMDLYYGNLSPDEISNRIINFLDLNSIKNNKKYLCWLCSDGNDYKSMKLKDSSVWTLRSGNEEKRFVHIHPGRYSPHTVRVKALTLKTAIYVSAYSKVKYISVYDIDLINKTRLKYLDASPLKFVNKETGLGKLLTLFNSLK
;
A
#
# COMPACT_ATOMS: atom_id res chain seq x y z
N MET A 1 -0.55 -13.08 3.13
CA MET A 1 0.82 -12.59 3.44
C MET A 1 0.92 -12.46 4.96
N LYS A 2 1.78 -13.25 5.63
CA LYS A 2 1.78 -13.37 7.11
C LYS A 2 2.07 -12.05 7.84
N ASP A 3 2.78 -11.11 7.21
CA ASP A 3 3.15 -9.81 7.79
C ASP A 3 2.35 -8.61 7.23
N ASN A 4 1.13 -8.86 6.73
CA ASN A 4 0.23 -7.78 6.31
C ASN A 4 -0.53 -7.17 7.50
N CYS A 5 -1.22 -6.05 7.27
CA CYS A 5 -2.17 -5.51 8.24
C CYS A 5 -3.25 -6.54 8.60
N LYS A 6 -3.64 -6.55 9.88
CA LYS A 6 -4.82 -7.29 10.34
C LYS A 6 -6.03 -6.40 10.12
N VAL A 7 -6.95 -6.85 9.28
CA VAL A 7 -8.23 -6.20 9.01
C VAL A 7 -9.36 -7.19 9.26
N LEU A 8 -10.54 -6.72 9.63
CA LEU A 8 -11.69 -7.59 9.90
C LEU A 8 -12.22 -8.27 8.62
N SER A 9 -12.78 -9.46 8.79
CA SER A 9 -13.55 -10.12 7.72
C SER A 9 -14.78 -9.26 7.40
N PRO A 10 -15.21 -9.14 6.12
CA PRO A 10 -14.77 -9.88 4.93
C PRO A 10 -13.73 -9.15 4.08
N ILE A 11 -12.97 -8.21 4.64
CA ILE A 11 -12.09 -7.32 3.88
C ILE A 11 -10.79 -8.03 3.48
N LYS A 12 -10.46 -7.97 2.18
CA LYS A 12 -9.14 -8.25 1.64
C LYS A 12 -8.45 -6.94 1.32
N PHE A 13 -7.37 -6.63 2.04
CA PHE A 13 -6.62 -5.39 1.85
C PHE A 13 -5.12 -5.64 1.88
N ASN A 14 -4.37 -5.23 0.86
CA ASN A 14 -2.91 -5.35 0.83
C ASN A 14 -2.25 -4.02 1.24
N CYS A 15 -1.93 -3.87 2.52
CA CYS A 15 -1.38 -2.63 3.05
C CYS A 15 0.04 -2.33 2.55
N TRP A 16 0.83 -3.34 2.16
CA TRP A 16 2.15 -3.13 1.55
C TRP A 16 2.10 -2.51 0.16
N LYS A 17 0.95 -2.62 -0.53
CA LYS A 17 0.72 -1.95 -1.82
C LYS A 17 0.05 -0.59 -1.67
N HIS A 18 -0.79 -0.44 -0.66
CA HIS A 18 -1.84 0.58 -0.67
C HIS A 18 -1.86 1.50 0.55
N HIS A 19 -1.00 1.32 1.55
CA HIS A 19 -1.07 2.11 2.79
C HIS A 19 0.30 2.60 3.29
N ALA A 20 0.65 3.84 3.00
CA ALA A 20 1.98 4.41 3.25
C ALA A 20 2.34 4.45 4.75
N LEU A 21 1.41 4.86 5.62
CA LEU A 21 1.65 4.91 7.07
C LEU A 21 1.85 3.51 7.67
N PHE A 22 1.20 2.49 7.11
CA PHE A 22 1.37 1.11 7.56
C PHE A 22 2.77 0.63 7.22
N ILE A 23 3.21 0.87 5.98
CA ILE A 23 4.57 0.56 5.52
C ILE A 23 5.59 1.26 6.44
N LYS A 24 5.46 2.57 6.63
CA LYS A 24 6.36 3.36 7.49
C LYS A 24 6.46 2.79 8.91
N ASN A 25 5.33 2.41 9.51
CA ASN A 25 5.28 1.85 10.85
C ASN A 25 5.89 0.44 10.89
N LYS A 26 5.63 -0.41 9.90
CA LYS A 26 6.25 -1.74 9.79
C LYS A 26 7.76 -1.66 9.68
N LEU A 27 8.29 -0.69 8.92
CA LEU A 27 9.74 -0.50 8.80
C LEU A 27 10.43 -0.15 10.12
N LYS A 28 9.71 0.32 11.16
CA LYS A 28 10.29 0.56 12.49
C LYS A 28 10.77 -0.72 13.18
N ASN A 29 10.26 -1.89 12.78
CA ASN A 29 10.61 -3.18 13.38
C ASN A 29 11.93 -3.76 12.88
N TYR A 30 12.52 -3.17 11.83
CA TYR A 30 13.79 -3.61 11.26
C TYR A 30 14.91 -2.70 11.73
N LYS A 31 15.82 -3.24 12.53
CA LYS A 31 16.90 -2.50 13.22
C LYS A 31 18.29 -2.87 12.73
N SER A 32 18.44 -3.93 11.94
CA SER A 32 19.72 -4.39 11.40
C SER A 32 19.59 -4.82 9.93
N GLU A 33 20.71 -4.87 9.22
CA GLU A 33 20.75 -5.36 7.83
C GLU A 33 20.25 -6.81 7.72
N ALA A 34 20.64 -7.67 8.67
CA ALA A 34 20.18 -9.06 8.71
C ALA A 34 18.64 -9.18 8.82
N GLN A 35 18.00 -8.28 9.57
CA GLN A 35 16.54 -8.23 9.63
C GLN A 35 15.94 -7.72 8.31
N LEU A 36 16.59 -6.74 7.65
CA LEU A 36 16.12 -6.21 6.37
C LEU A 36 16.12 -7.26 5.25
N GLU A 37 16.99 -8.26 5.30
CA GLU A 37 16.94 -9.38 4.36
C GLU A 37 15.59 -10.15 4.45
N GLN A 38 14.99 -10.21 5.63
CA GLN A 38 13.68 -10.86 5.84
C GLN A 38 12.52 -10.08 5.22
N LEU A 39 12.74 -8.81 4.85
CA LEU A 39 11.74 -7.97 4.19
C LEU A 39 11.51 -8.42 2.74
N HIS A 40 12.50 -9.05 2.11
CA HIS A 40 12.51 -9.32 0.67
C HIS A 40 11.29 -10.11 0.16
N PRO A 41 10.91 -11.25 0.77
CA PRO A 41 9.73 -12.01 0.33
C PRO A 41 8.40 -11.24 0.47
N THR A 42 8.35 -10.22 1.34
CA THR A 42 7.19 -9.35 1.52
C THR A 42 7.13 -8.30 0.42
N ILE A 43 8.26 -7.70 0.06
CA ILE A 43 8.34 -6.65 -0.97
C ILE A 43 8.07 -7.20 -2.37
N LEU A 44 8.51 -8.42 -2.68
CA LEU A 44 8.19 -9.05 -3.97
C LEU A 44 6.67 -9.21 -4.19
N LYS A 45 5.88 -9.38 -3.12
CA LYS A 45 4.41 -9.51 -3.20
C LYS A 45 3.69 -8.21 -3.60
N ILE A 46 4.40 -7.09 -3.66
CA ILE A 46 3.89 -5.84 -4.24
C ILE A 46 3.57 -6.03 -5.74
N GLY A 47 4.28 -6.95 -6.42
CA GLY A 47 4.15 -7.19 -7.87
C GLY A 47 4.84 -6.11 -8.69
N ASP A 48 4.41 -5.94 -9.95
CA ASP A 48 5.10 -5.05 -10.91
C ASP A 48 4.20 -3.96 -11.51
N SER A 49 2.88 -4.06 -11.31
CA SER A 49 1.90 -3.09 -11.82
C SER A 49 1.95 -1.74 -11.09
N GLN A 50 1.32 -0.73 -11.66
CA GLN A 50 1.08 0.53 -10.98
C GLN A 50 -0.07 0.38 -9.96
N MET A 51 0.03 1.07 -8.83
CA MET A 51 -0.96 1.05 -7.76
C MET A 51 -1.25 2.44 -7.21
N ASP A 52 -2.34 2.53 -6.46
CA ASP A 52 -2.74 3.72 -5.74
C ASP A 52 -2.39 3.52 -4.26
N LEU A 53 -1.55 4.42 -3.73
CA LEU A 53 -1.02 4.37 -2.37
C LEU A 53 -1.68 5.48 -1.54
N TYR A 54 -2.45 5.06 -0.54
CA TYR A 54 -3.07 5.98 0.41
C TYR A 54 -2.03 6.46 1.44
N TYR A 55 -2.03 7.76 1.70
CA TYR A 55 -1.13 8.44 2.62
C TYR A 55 -1.86 9.32 3.64
N GLY A 56 -3.19 9.20 3.74
CA GLY A 56 -3.98 9.90 4.76
C GLY A 56 -3.85 9.25 6.15
N ASN A 57 -4.65 9.76 7.09
CA ASN A 57 -4.53 9.43 8.50
C ASN A 57 -5.40 8.24 8.95
N LEU A 58 -6.31 7.74 8.12
CA LEU A 58 -7.13 6.59 8.49
C LEU A 58 -6.25 5.34 8.56
N SER A 59 -6.36 4.60 9.66
CA SER A 59 -5.71 3.29 9.77
C SER A 59 -6.40 2.24 8.88
N PRO A 60 -5.71 1.13 8.53
CA PRO A 60 -6.34 0.00 7.82
C PRO A 60 -7.59 -0.54 8.53
N ASP A 61 -7.59 -0.51 9.86
CA ASP A 61 -8.72 -0.94 10.69
C ASP A 61 -9.90 0.02 10.56
N GLU A 62 -9.67 1.33 10.69
CA GLU A 62 -10.73 2.35 10.50
C GLU A 62 -11.35 2.29 9.10
N ILE A 63 -10.53 2.15 8.06
CA ILE A 63 -11.00 1.99 6.67
C ILE A 63 -11.89 0.74 6.56
N SER A 64 -11.41 -0.39 7.08
CA SER A 64 -12.12 -1.67 7.01
C SER A 64 -13.44 -1.61 7.77
N ASN A 65 -13.45 -1.08 8.99
CA ASN A 65 -14.64 -0.95 9.83
C ASN A 65 -15.70 -0.04 9.19
N ARG A 66 -15.28 1.05 8.55
CA ARG A 66 -16.22 1.93 7.82
C ARG A 66 -16.90 1.20 6.67
N ILE A 67 -16.14 0.42 5.91
CA ILE A 67 -16.68 -0.35 4.79
C ILE A 67 -17.60 -1.47 5.31
N ILE A 68 -17.20 -2.19 6.35
CA ILE A 68 -18.01 -3.25 6.96
C ILE A 68 -19.33 -2.70 7.48
N ASN A 69 -19.31 -1.60 8.25
CA ASN A 69 -20.51 -0.97 8.76
C ASN A 69 -21.46 -0.55 7.64
N PHE A 70 -20.94 -0.04 6.53
CA PHE A 70 -21.75 0.26 5.36
C PHE A 70 -22.41 -1.00 4.77
N LEU A 71 -21.65 -2.09 4.61
CA LEU A 71 -22.19 -3.35 4.10
C LEU A 71 -23.28 -3.92 5.03
N ASP A 72 -23.07 -3.85 6.35
CA ASP A 72 -24.02 -4.34 7.35
C ASP A 72 -25.32 -3.54 7.37
N LEU A 73 -25.23 -2.19 7.35
CA LEU A 73 -26.40 -1.32 7.27
C LEU A 73 -27.23 -1.56 6.00
N ASN A 74 -26.60 -2.00 4.92
CA ASN A 74 -27.26 -2.34 3.66
C ASN A 74 -27.61 -3.84 3.54
N SER A 75 -27.50 -4.62 4.63
CA SER A 75 -27.81 -6.06 4.66
C SER A 75 -27.00 -6.92 3.67
N ILE A 76 -25.78 -6.49 3.32
CA ILE A 76 -24.84 -7.17 2.41
C ILE A 76 -23.93 -8.09 3.23
N LYS A 77 -24.49 -9.21 3.72
CA LYS A 77 -23.86 -10.05 4.75
C LYS A 77 -22.99 -11.22 4.24
N ASN A 78 -23.00 -11.50 2.94
CA ASN A 78 -22.28 -12.64 2.37
C ASN A 78 -21.82 -12.38 0.94
N ASN A 79 -20.95 -13.25 0.42
CA ASN A 79 -20.36 -13.11 -0.91
C ASN A 79 -21.41 -13.01 -2.02
N LYS A 80 -22.47 -13.82 -1.98
CA LYS A 80 -23.55 -13.78 -2.99
C LYS A 80 -24.24 -12.41 -3.03
N LYS A 81 -24.67 -11.91 -1.87
CA LYS A 81 -25.29 -10.57 -1.76
C LYS A 81 -24.31 -9.46 -2.16
N TYR A 82 -23.04 -9.60 -1.80
CA TYR A 82 -22.00 -8.64 -2.17
C TYR A 82 -21.80 -8.58 -3.68
N LEU A 83 -21.73 -9.72 -4.37
CA LEU A 83 -21.61 -9.76 -5.83
C LEU A 83 -22.85 -9.17 -6.51
N CYS A 84 -24.06 -9.49 -6.05
CA CYS A 84 -25.30 -8.89 -6.57
C CYS A 84 -25.30 -7.37 -6.41
N TRP A 85 -24.89 -6.87 -5.23
CA TRP A 85 -24.76 -5.44 -5.00
C TRP A 85 -23.68 -4.83 -5.88
N LEU A 86 -22.47 -5.39 -5.91
CA LEU A 86 -21.32 -4.90 -6.66
C LEU A 86 -21.66 -4.69 -8.14
N CYS A 87 -22.37 -5.66 -8.73
CA CYS A 87 -22.73 -5.68 -10.14
C CYS A 87 -24.07 -5.02 -10.48
N SER A 88 -24.75 -4.38 -9.52
CA SER A 88 -26.10 -3.81 -9.74
C SER A 88 -26.15 -2.77 -10.86
N ASP A 89 -25.03 -2.08 -11.10
CA ASP A 89 -24.92 -0.99 -12.06
C ASP A 89 -24.12 -1.41 -13.31
N GLY A 90 -24.00 -2.72 -13.56
CA GLY A 90 -23.26 -3.28 -14.70
C GLY A 90 -21.73 -3.23 -14.58
N ASN A 91 -21.18 -2.74 -13.47
CA ASN A 91 -19.74 -2.65 -13.20
C ASN A 91 -19.25 -3.78 -12.29
N ASP A 92 -17.97 -4.15 -12.37
CA ASP A 92 -17.34 -5.14 -11.49
C ASP A 92 -16.70 -4.52 -10.22
N TYR A 93 -17.01 -3.26 -9.96
CA TYR A 93 -16.48 -2.48 -8.85
C TYR A 93 -17.48 -1.42 -8.38
N LYS A 94 -17.34 -1.01 -7.12
CA LYS A 94 -17.99 0.19 -6.58
C LYS A 94 -16.98 1.07 -5.87
N SER A 95 -17.32 2.34 -5.71
CA SER A 95 -16.49 3.29 -4.98
C SER A 95 -17.23 3.79 -3.74
N MET A 96 -16.50 3.94 -2.63
CA MET A 96 -17.04 4.44 -1.37
C MET A 96 -16.19 5.61 -0.88
N LYS A 97 -16.82 6.75 -0.61
CA LYS A 97 -16.17 7.90 0.01
C LYS A 97 -16.15 7.74 1.54
N LEU A 98 -15.01 7.98 2.17
CA LEU A 98 -14.81 7.93 3.62
C LEU A 98 -14.76 9.35 4.24
N LYS A 99 -14.66 9.41 5.58
CA LYS A 99 -14.75 10.66 6.36
C LYS A 99 -13.69 11.69 6.00
N ASP A 100 -12.50 11.25 5.58
CA ASP A 100 -11.38 12.11 5.16
C ASP A 100 -11.47 12.50 3.67
N SER A 101 -12.64 12.29 3.05
CA SER A 101 -12.88 12.46 1.61
C SER A 101 -12.09 11.53 0.69
N SER A 102 -11.28 10.61 1.23
CA SER A 102 -10.69 9.55 0.41
C SER A 102 -11.81 8.66 -0.15
N VAL A 103 -11.54 8.09 -1.31
CA VAL A 103 -12.44 7.25 -2.10
C VAL A 103 -11.76 5.91 -2.24
N TRP A 104 -12.46 4.86 -1.87
CA TRP A 104 -11.97 3.50 -1.87
C TRP A 104 -12.75 2.68 -2.87
N THR A 105 -12.02 1.96 -3.73
CA THR A 105 -12.60 1.03 -4.69
C THR A 105 -12.77 -0.33 -4.03
N LEU A 106 -13.98 -0.87 -4.14
CA LEU A 106 -14.39 -2.18 -3.70
C LEU A 106 -14.54 -3.08 -4.94
N ARG A 107 -13.95 -4.27 -4.92
CA ARG A 107 -14.01 -5.29 -5.97
C ARG A 107 -14.30 -6.67 -5.37
N SER A 108 -14.61 -7.63 -6.22
CA SER A 108 -14.67 -9.03 -5.80
C SER A 108 -13.28 -9.54 -5.37
N GLY A 109 -13.22 -10.11 -4.18
CA GLY A 109 -12.07 -10.88 -3.70
C GLY A 109 -12.22 -12.36 -4.08
N ASN A 110 -11.09 -13.03 -4.27
CA ASN A 110 -11.03 -14.45 -4.67
C ASN A 110 -11.00 -15.43 -3.48
N GLU A 111 -11.29 -14.97 -2.27
CA GLU A 111 -11.24 -15.77 -1.03
C GLU A 111 -12.61 -15.75 -0.36
N GLU A 112 -13.15 -16.93 -0.01
CA GLU A 112 -14.51 -17.07 0.51
C GLU A 112 -14.77 -16.24 1.78
N LYS A 113 -13.79 -16.15 2.69
CA LYS A 113 -13.89 -15.34 3.92
C LYS A 113 -13.39 -13.91 3.75
N ARG A 114 -12.83 -13.57 2.59
CA ARG A 114 -12.15 -12.30 2.30
C ARG A 114 -12.57 -11.79 0.91
N PHE A 115 -13.89 -11.75 0.70
CA PHE A 115 -14.50 -11.50 -0.61
C PHE A 115 -14.64 -10.01 -0.97
N VAL A 116 -14.32 -9.09 -0.06
CA VAL A 116 -14.37 -7.64 -0.32
C VAL A 116 -12.95 -7.12 -0.51
N HIS A 117 -12.47 -7.10 -1.76
CA HIS A 117 -11.14 -6.57 -2.06
C HIS A 117 -11.20 -5.04 -2.13
N ILE A 118 -10.39 -4.37 -1.31
CA ILE A 118 -10.34 -2.92 -1.24
C ILE A 118 -8.99 -2.37 -1.64
N HIS A 119 -9.00 -1.24 -2.33
CA HIS A 119 -7.82 -0.41 -2.57
C HIS A 119 -8.23 1.06 -2.73
N PRO A 120 -7.30 2.01 -2.53
CA PRO A 120 -7.56 3.42 -2.79
C PRO A 120 -8.00 3.63 -4.24
N GLY A 121 -8.94 4.56 -4.43
CA GLY A 121 -9.38 4.99 -5.75
C GLY A 121 -8.31 5.82 -6.46
N ARG A 122 -8.28 5.73 -7.78
CA ARG A 122 -7.35 6.51 -8.60
C ARG A 122 -7.62 8.01 -8.40
N TYR A 123 -6.55 8.79 -8.18
CA TYR A 123 -6.61 10.25 -7.96
C TYR A 123 -7.51 10.68 -6.79
N SER A 124 -7.79 9.76 -5.87
CA SER A 124 -8.54 10.07 -4.67
C SER A 124 -7.76 11.05 -3.76
N PRO A 125 -8.44 11.88 -2.95
CA PRO A 125 -7.81 12.60 -1.87
C PRO A 125 -6.92 11.68 -1.02
N HIS A 126 -5.77 12.22 -0.59
CA HIS A 126 -4.78 11.48 0.19
C HIS A 126 -4.22 10.23 -0.50
N THR A 127 -4.21 10.20 -1.84
CA THR A 127 -3.69 9.06 -2.62
C THR A 127 -2.67 9.51 -3.65
N VAL A 128 -1.58 8.76 -3.79
CA VAL A 128 -0.58 8.94 -4.85
C VAL A 128 -0.50 7.69 -5.71
N ARG A 129 -0.49 7.87 -7.03
CA ARG A 129 -0.32 6.76 -7.96
C ARG A 129 1.16 6.48 -8.17
N VAL A 130 1.59 5.25 -7.96
CA VAL A 130 3.01 4.85 -7.91
C VAL A 130 3.27 3.55 -8.67
N LYS A 131 4.39 3.48 -9.40
CA LYS A 131 4.86 2.22 -10.02
C LYS A 131 5.40 1.28 -8.95
N ALA A 132 5.17 -0.03 -9.07
CA ALA A 132 5.66 -0.99 -8.09
C ALA A 132 7.17 -0.87 -7.85
N LEU A 133 7.98 -0.76 -8.90
CA LEU A 133 9.44 -0.61 -8.76
C LEU A 133 9.82 0.61 -7.91
N THR A 134 9.12 1.74 -8.10
CA THR A 134 9.34 2.96 -7.31
C THR A 134 8.98 2.75 -5.85
N LEU A 135 7.84 2.10 -5.57
CA LEU A 135 7.43 1.79 -4.20
C LEU A 135 8.40 0.81 -3.52
N LYS A 136 8.75 -0.29 -4.20
CA LYS A 136 9.73 -1.28 -3.73
C LYS A 136 11.08 -0.62 -3.42
N THR A 137 11.56 0.26 -4.30
CA THR A 137 12.81 1.03 -4.08
C THR A 137 12.69 1.94 -2.85
N ALA A 138 11.61 2.73 -2.75
CA ALA A 138 11.41 3.65 -1.63
C ALA A 138 11.34 2.91 -0.29
N ILE A 139 10.70 1.74 -0.24
CA ILE A 139 10.61 0.92 0.97
C ILE A 139 11.99 0.48 1.43
N TYR A 140 12.78 -0.15 0.56
CA TYR A 140 14.12 -0.60 0.93
C TYR A 140 15.03 0.56 1.34
N VAL A 141 15.05 1.63 0.55
CA VAL A 141 15.89 2.81 0.83
C VAL A 141 15.51 3.44 2.17
N SER A 142 14.22 3.59 2.45
CA SER A 142 13.74 4.10 3.74
C SER A 142 14.12 3.20 4.91
N ALA A 143 14.21 1.88 4.69
CA ALA A 143 14.56 0.92 5.71
C ALA A 143 16.08 0.91 5.98
N TYR A 144 16.89 0.82 4.92
CA TYR A 144 18.34 0.84 4.99
C TYR A 144 18.91 2.18 5.46
N SER A 145 18.33 3.29 5.02
CA SER A 145 18.70 4.64 5.47
C SER A 145 18.66 4.76 6.99
N LYS A 146 17.65 4.19 7.64
CA LYS A 146 17.52 4.19 9.11
C LYS A 146 18.55 3.30 9.80
N VAL A 147 18.83 2.13 9.24
CA VAL A 147 19.80 1.18 9.82
C VAL A 147 21.24 1.71 9.68
N LYS A 148 21.55 2.37 8.56
CA LYS A 148 22.90 2.87 8.24
C LYS A 148 23.15 4.32 8.63
N TYR A 149 22.13 5.05 9.07
CA TYR A 149 22.18 6.49 9.30
C TYR A 149 22.64 7.28 8.06
N ILE A 150 22.22 6.84 6.86
CA ILE A 150 22.53 7.46 5.56
C ILE A 150 21.28 8.17 5.03
N SER A 151 21.44 9.25 4.28
CA SER A 151 20.32 9.95 3.63
C SER A 151 19.49 9.03 2.74
N VAL A 152 18.15 9.16 2.76
CA VAL A 152 17.28 8.45 1.80
C VAL A 152 17.49 8.90 0.35
N TYR A 153 18.15 10.05 0.12
CA TYR A 153 18.47 10.57 -1.22
C TYR A 153 19.88 10.18 -1.68
N ASP A 154 20.61 9.40 -0.90
CA ASP A 154 21.94 8.91 -1.25
C ASP A 154 21.86 7.99 -2.48
N ILE A 155 22.52 8.39 -3.56
CA ILE A 155 22.39 7.71 -4.86
C ILE A 155 23.04 6.31 -4.84
N ASP A 156 24.09 6.12 -4.04
CA ASP A 156 24.80 4.86 -3.92
C ASP A 156 23.95 3.83 -3.15
N LEU A 157 23.33 4.25 -2.06
CA LEU A 157 22.35 3.43 -1.34
C LEU A 157 21.18 3.02 -2.23
N ILE A 158 20.64 3.96 -3.01
CA ILE A 158 19.54 3.71 -3.93
C ILE A 158 19.96 2.70 -5.00
N ASN A 159 21.09 2.91 -5.66
CA ASN A 159 21.55 2.04 -6.73
C ASN A 159 21.96 0.66 -6.22
N LYS A 160 22.62 0.57 -5.07
CA LYS A 160 22.93 -0.70 -4.40
C LYS A 160 21.66 -1.50 -4.11
N THR A 161 20.62 -0.83 -3.62
CA THR A 161 19.32 -1.45 -3.34
C THR A 161 18.64 -1.95 -4.61
N ARG A 162 18.63 -1.12 -5.66
CA ARG A 162 17.99 -1.44 -6.95
C ARG A 162 18.65 -2.65 -7.62
N LEU A 163 19.97 -2.69 -7.63
CA LEU A 163 20.73 -3.79 -8.21
C LEU A 163 20.59 -5.07 -7.36
N LYS A 164 20.78 -4.98 -6.04
CA LYS A 164 20.79 -6.15 -5.16
C LYS A 164 19.42 -6.84 -5.02
N TYR A 165 18.33 -6.08 -4.95
CA TYR A 165 17.03 -6.63 -4.55
C TYR A 165 15.94 -6.57 -5.60
N LEU A 166 16.10 -5.74 -6.63
CA LEU A 166 15.01 -5.40 -7.55
C LEU A 166 15.34 -5.67 -9.02
N ASP A 167 16.55 -6.14 -9.30
CA ASP A 167 17.08 -6.35 -10.65
C ASP A 167 16.79 -5.14 -11.56
N ALA A 168 17.08 -3.94 -11.04
CA ALA A 168 16.72 -2.70 -11.68
C ALA A 168 17.95 -1.84 -11.96
N SER A 169 18.01 -1.25 -13.15
CA SER A 169 19.12 -0.39 -13.58
C SER A 169 19.35 0.78 -12.62
N PRO A 170 20.59 1.24 -12.45
CA PRO A 170 20.91 2.38 -11.59
C PRO A 170 20.25 3.67 -12.10
N LEU A 171 20.01 4.60 -11.18
CA LEU A 171 19.58 5.96 -11.47
C LEU A 171 20.81 6.88 -11.50
N LYS A 172 20.82 7.87 -12.40
CA LYS A 172 21.87 8.89 -12.46
C LYS A 172 21.73 9.91 -11.32
N PHE A 173 20.50 10.27 -10.98
CA PHE A 173 20.17 11.20 -9.91
C PHE A 173 18.73 10.98 -9.43
N VAL A 174 18.36 11.58 -8.29
CA VAL A 174 17.00 11.56 -7.75
C VAL A 174 16.52 12.98 -7.47
N ASN A 175 15.40 13.37 -8.08
CA ASN A 175 14.75 14.66 -7.86
C ASN A 175 13.66 14.53 -6.79
N LYS A 176 13.69 15.38 -5.75
CA LYS A 176 12.75 15.36 -4.62
C LYS A 176 11.29 15.64 -5.00
N GLU A 177 11.06 16.27 -6.15
CA GLU A 177 9.73 16.68 -6.61
C GLU A 177 9.06 15.65 -7.53
N THR A 178 9.78 14.64 -8.02
CA THR A 178 9.25 13.67 -9.00
C THR A 178 9.61 12.23 -8.67
N GLY A 179 8.87 11.28 -9.26
CA GLY A 179 9.18 9.85 -9.23
C GLY A 179 9.50 9.29 -7.84
N LEU A 180 10.69 8.70 -7.70
CA LEU A 180 11.18 8.14 -6.44
C LEU A 180 11.39 9.21 -5.36
N GLY A 181 11.96 10.36 -5.70
CA GLY A 181 12.26 11.38 -4.70
C GLY A 181 10.98 11.94 -4.08
N LYS A 182 9.93 12.18 -4.87
CA LYS A 182 8.61 12.58 -4.35
C LYS A 182 8.06 11.56 -3.34
N LEU A 183 8.22 10.27 -3.60
CA LEU A 183 7.74 9.22 -2.71
C LEU A 183 8.57 9.13 -1.42
N LEU A 184 9.88 9.34 -1.50
CA LEU A 184 10.75 9.41 -0.32
C LEU A 184 10.41 10.64 0.54
N THR A 185 10.19 11.80 -0.08
CA THR A 185 9.71 13.01 0.60
C THR A 185 8.41 12.73 1.34
N LEU A 186 7.44 12.09 0.66
CA LEU A 186 6.17 11.69 1.27
C LEU A 186 6.38 10.79 2.50
N PHE A 187 7.21 9.75 2.40
CA PHE A 187 7.45 8.83 3.52
C PHE A 187 8.06 9.55 4.72
N ASN A 188 8.94 10.51 4.47
CA ASN A 188 9.55 11.30 5.54
C ASN A 188 8.57 12.27 6.18
N SER A 189 7.61 12.83 5.42
CA SER A 189 6.63 13.79 5.93
C SER A 189 5.46 13.17 6.71
N LEU A 190 5.20 11.86 6.57
CA LEU A 190 4.15 11.17 7.33
C LEU A 190 4.42 11.30 8.84
N LYS A 191 3.40 11.59 9.65
CA LYS A 191 3.51 11.61 11.11
C LYS A 191 3.19 10.25 11.70
#